data_AF-A0A8X6X4U0-F1
#
_entry.id   AF-A0A8X6X4U0-F1
#
_cell.length_a   1.000
_cell.length_b   1.000
_cell.length_c   1.000
_cell.angle_alpha   90.00
_cell.angle_beta   90.00
_cell.angle_gamma   90.00
#
_symmetry.space_group_name_H-M   'P 1'
#
loop_
_entity.id
_entity.type
_entity.pdbx_description
1 polymer ?
#
loop_
_entity_poly.entity_id
_entity_poly.type
_entity_poly.pdbx_seq_one_letter_code
_entity_poly.pdbx_strand_id
1 'polypeptide(L)'
;MEKHLSLLDWIAVSRHQILSEPFIKKYHKRLDMDLVSAAQKLSVNMIREYEDKLNWRYITRYQSFDENFALEFQNKIDWSYLFRYLMTSTRFTKEK
;
A
#
# COMPACT_ATOMS: atom_id res chain seq x y z
N MET A 1 22.61 -18.59 -2.69
CA MET A 1 21.57 -17.55 -2.84
C MET A 1 21.79 -16.37 -1.88
N GLU A 2 22.07 -16.57 -0.59
CA GLU A 2 22.17 -15.47 0.39
C GLU A 2 23.31 -14.46 0.14
N LYS A 3 24.43 -14.88 -0.47
CA LYS A 3 25.58 -14.01 -0.77
C LYS A 3 25.29 -12.85 -1.72
N HIS A 4 24.22 -12.92 -2.52
CA HIS A 4 23.86 -11.84 -3.45
C HIS A 4 22.87 -10.84 -2.85
N LEU A 5 22.28 -11.13 -1.69
CA LEU A 5 21.27 -10.28 -1.06
C LEU A 5 21.85 -8.96 -0.51
N SER A 6 23.15 -8.94 -0.17
CA SER A 6 23.84 -7.72 0.26
C SER A 6 24.15 -6.76 -0.88
N LEU A 7 24.12 -7.23 -2.13
CA LEU A 7 24.37 -6.43 -3.34
C LEU A 7 23.07 -5.92 -3.98
N LEU A 8 21.91 -6.34 -3.46
CA LEU A 8 20.62 -5.89 -3.97
C LEU A 8 20.36 -4.44 -3.58
N ASP A 9 19.97 -3.64 -4.55
CA ASP A 9 19.36 -2.34 -4.33
C ASP A 9 17.92 -2.55 -3.83
N TRP A 10 17.73 -2.40 -2.51
CA TRP A 10 16.44 -2.60 -1.87
C TRP A 10 15.39 -1.56 -2.26
N ILE A 11 15.79 -0.36 -2.67
CA ILE A 11 14.86 0.65 -3.18
C ILE A 11 14.32 0.20 -4.54
N ALA A 12 15.22 -0.24 -5.44
CA ALA A 12 14.82 -0.74 -6.75
C ALA A 12 13.92 -1.99 -6.62
N VAL A 13 14.25 -2.91 -5.71
CA VAL A 13 13.43 -4.09 -5.40
C VAL A 13 12.05 -3.69 -4.88
N SER A 14 11.98 -2.74 -3.94
CA SER A 14 10.71 -2.31 -3.33
C SER A 14 9.76 -1.65 -4.34
N ARG A 15 10.31 -0.90 -5.30
CA ARG A 15 9.53 -0.09 -6.25
C ARG A 15 9.19 -0.81 -7.55
N HIS A 16 10.14 -1.56 -8.12
CA HIS A 16 10.04 -2.00 -9.52
C HIS A 16 9.73 -3.48 -9.68
N GLN A 17 9.83 -4.27 -8.61
CA GLN A 17 9.51 -5.69 -8.65
C GLN A 17 8.10 -5.95 -8.13
N ILE A 18 7.50 -7.05 -8.57
CA ILE A 18 6.28 -7.59 -7.97
C ILE A 18 6.71 -8.52 -6.83
N LEU A 19 6.46 -8.10 -5.60
CA LEU A 19 6.88 -8.82 -4.42
C LEU A 19 5.75 -9.71 -3.91
N SER A 20 6.04 -10.99 -3.67
CA SER A 20 5.10 -11.88 -3.01
C SER A 20 5.04 -11.59 -1.50
N GLU A 21 3.90 -11.88 -0.86
CA GLU A 21 3.77 -11.66 0.58
C GLU A 21 4.83 -12.39 1.42
N PRO A 22 5.18 -13.68 1.16
CA PRO A 22 6.25 -14.34 1.90
C PRO A 22 7.60 -13.63 1.75
N PHE A 23 7.88 -13.04 0.58
CA PHE A 23 9.09 -12.27 0.36
C PHE A 23 9.07 -10.98 1.19
N ILE A 24 7.95 -10.24 1.17
CA ILE A 24 7.79 -9.03 1.97
C ILE A 24 7.97 -9.36 3.45
N LYS A 25 7.30 -10.40 3.98
CA LYS A 25 7.45 -10.82 5.39
C LYS A 25 8.91 -11.12 5.74
N LYS A 26 9.59 -11.90 4.88
CA LYS A 26 10.98 -12.29 5.10
C LYS A 26 11.95 -11.10 5.10
N TYR A 27 11.72 -10.09 4.26
CA TYR A 27 12.67 -9.00 4.02
C TYR A 27 12.15 -7.59 4.36
N HIS A 28 11.04 -7.45 5.08
CA HIS A 28 10.43 -6.16 5.42
C HIS A 28 11.37 -5.17 6.14
N LYS A 29 12.40 -5.67 6.86
CA LYS A 29 13.41 -4.82 7.51
C LYS A 29 14.43 -4.21 6.52
N ARG A 30 14.47 -4.70 5.29
CA ARG A 30 15.36 -4.24 4.22
C ARG A 30 14.59 -3.49 3.14
N LEU A 31 13.34 -3.87 2.91
CA LEU A 31 12.45 -3.17 1.99
C LEU A 31 12.16 -1.76 2.51
N ASP A 32 12.00 -0.85 1.56
CA ASP A 32 11.44 0.47 1.83
C ASP A 32 9.91 0.31 1.90
N MET A 33 9.37 0.43 3.12
CA MET A 33 7.96 0.17 3.38
C MET A 33 7.04 1.25 2.80
N ASP A 34 7.55 2.47 2.57
CA ASP A 34 6.81 3.54 1.90
C ASP A 34 6.63 3.19 0.41
N LEU A 35 7.71 2.72 -0.23
CA LEU A 35 7.65 2.24 -1.61
C LEU A 35 6.79 0.97 -1.73
N VAL A 36 6.88 0.06 -0.77
CA VAL A 36 6.00 -1.12 -0.72
C VAL A 36 4.53 -0.69 -0.64
N SER A 37 4.20 0.29 0.22
CA SER A 37 2.83 0.80 0.38
C SER A 37 2.26 1.39 -0.91
N ALA A 38 3.11 2.01 -1.73
CA ALA A 38 2.70 2.66 -2.97
C ALA A 38 2.71 1.73 -4.19
N ALA A 39 3.66 0.80 -4.27
CA ALA A 39 3.93 0.02 -5.48
C ALA A 39 3.35 -1.39 -5.46
N GLN A 40 3.17 -2.00 -4.29
CA GLN A 40 2.74 -3.39 -4.17
C GLN A 40 1.24 -3.48 -3.95
N LYS A 41 0.61 -4.54 -4.45
CA LYS A 41 -0.77 -4.88 -4.10
C LYS A 41 -0.75 -5.66 -2.79
N LEU A 42 -1.21 -5.03 -1.71
CA LEU A 42 -1.21 -5.63 -0.38
C LEU A 42 -2.57 -6.22 -0.06
N SER A 43 -2.61 -7.42 0.51
CA SER A 43 -3.83 -7.93 1.11
C SER A 43 -4.15 -7.20 2.41
N VAL A 44 -5.42 -7.22 2.82
CA VAL A 44 -5.85 -6.68 4.11
C VAL A 44 -5.09 -7.31 5.28
N ASN A 45 -4.77 -8.60 5.20
CA ASN A 45 -4.00 -9.28 6.24
C ASN A 45 -2.56 -8.75 6.34
N MET A 46 -1.90 -8.48 5.20
CA MET A 46 -0.59 -7.82 5.20
C MET A 46 -0.67 -6.40 5.75
N ILE A 47 -1.71 -5.64 5.40
CA ILE A 47 -1.90 -4.29 5.91
C ILE A 47 -2.08 -4.30 7.43
N ARG A 48 -2.87 -5.23 7.96
CA ARG A 48 -3.06 -5.40 9.41
C ARG A 48 -1.77 -5.83 10.13
N GLU A 49 -1.01 -6.77 9.54
CA GLU A 49 0.24 -7.26 10.13
C GLU A 49 1.34 -6.17 10.17
N TYR A 50 1.36 -5.26 9.20
CA TYR A 50 2.38 -4.22 9.04
C TYR A 50 1.83 -2.80 9.23
N GLU A 51 0.71 -2.66 9.92
CA GLU A 51 -0.07 -1.42 10.04
C GLU A 51 0.77 -0.20 10.46
N ASP A 52 1.72 -0.40 11.36
CA ASP A 52 2.58 0.66 11.90
C ASP A 52 3.82 0.96 11.05
N LYS A 53 4.09 0.13 10.03
CA LYS A 53 5.22 0.30 9.11
C LYS A 53 4.80 0.81 7.74
N LEU A 54 3.51 0.77 7.43
CA LEU A 54 2.99 1.20 6.14
C LEU A 54 2.68 2.69 6.14
N ASN A 55 2.89 3.32 4.99
CA ASN A 55 2.56 4.71 4.78
C ASN A 55 1.09 4.84 4.39
N TRP A 56 0.26 5.24 5.35
CA TRP A 56 -1.19 5.32 5.19
C TRP A 56 -1.66 6.26 4.09
N ARG A 57 -0.91 7.33 3.81
CA ARG A 57 -1.20 8.20 2.67
C ARG A 57 -1.09 7.45 1.34
N TYR A 58 -0.11 6.56 1.21
CA TYR A 58 0.03 5.70 0.02
C TYR A 58 -0.96 4.54 0.02
N ILE A 59 -1.26 3.96 1.19
CA ILE A 59 -2.32 2.95 1.30
C ILE A 59 -3.65 3.51 0.79
N THR A 60 -4.08 4.67 1.30
CA THR A 60 -5.32 5.33 0.88
C THR A 60 -5.32 5.72 -0.61
N ARG A 61 -4.17 6.09 -1.16
CA ARG A 61 -4.06 6.57 -2.54
C ARG A 61 -4.04 5.44 -3.57
N TYR A 62 -3.39 4.33 -3.26
CA TYR A 62 -3.01 3.32 -4.24
C TYR A 62 -3.61 1.94 -4.00
N GLN A 63 -4.01 1.60 -2.77
CA GLN A 63 -4.68 0.34 -2.50
C GLN A 63 -6.18 0.45 -2.79
N SER A 64 -6.78 -0.66 -3.21
CA SER A 64 -8.23 -0.79 -3.33
C SER A 64 -8.76 -1.46 -2.06
N PHE A 65 -9.78 -0.87 -1.46
CA PHE A 65 -10.43 -1.41 -0.27
C PHE A 65 -11.93 -1.12 -0.26
N ASP A 66 -12.66 -1.95 0.47
CA ASP A 66 -14.10 -1.85 0.64
C ASP A 66 -14.47 -1.02 1.88
N GLU A 67 -15.78 -0.89 2.13
CA GLU A 67 -16.30 -0.14 3.29
C GLU A 67 -15.84 -0.75 4.62
N ASN A 68 -15.75 -2.08 4.72
CA ASN A 68 -15.33 -2.76 5.95
C ASN A 68 -13.89 -2.40 6.32
N PHE A 69 -12.98 -2.40 5.35
CA PHE A 69 -11.61 -1.94 5.56
C PHE A 69 -11.56 -0.46 5.96
N ALA A 70 -12.37 0.40 5.32
CA ALA A 70 -12.41 1.81 5.64
C ALA A 70 -12.90 2.06 7.08
N LEU A 71 -13.86 1.26 7.55
CA LEU A 71 -14.34 1.29 8.94
C LEU A 71 -13.27 0.77 9.91
N GLU A 72 -12.59 -0.33 9.58
CA GLU A 72 -11.53 -0.92 10.40
C GLU A 72 -10.38 0.08 10.62
N PHE A 73 -9.94 0.76 9.55
CA PHE A 73 -8.79 1.68 9.58
C PHE A 73 -9.18 3.16 9.49
N GLN A 74 -10.39 3.52 9.92
CA GLN A 74 -10.93 4.87 9.80
C GLN A 74 -10.03 5.97 10.38
N ASN A 75 -9.26 5.66 11.42
CA ASN A 75 -8.38 6.65 12.06
C ASN A 75 -7.04 6.83 11.36
N LYS A 76 -6.73 5.98 10.38
CA LYS A 76 -5.44 6.00 9.67
C LYS A 76 -5.58 6.41 8.21
N ILE A 77 -6.72 6.12 7.57
CA ILE A 77 -6.93 6.48 6.17
C ILE A 77 -7.11 7.99 5.97
N ASP A 78 -6.61 8.49 4.85
CA ASP A 78 -6.78 9.89 4.47
C ASP A 78 -8.18 10.13 3.86
N TRP A 79 -9.15 10.42 4.71
CA TRP A 79 -10.52 10.74 4.29
C TRP A 79 -10.60 11.92 3.32
N SER A 80 -9.72 12.92 3.45
CA SER A 80 -9.73 14.07 2.56
C SER A 80 -9.43 13.67 1.12
N TYR A 81 -8.51 12.72 0.93
CA TYR A 81 -8.22 12.13 -0.36
C TYR A 81 -9.41 11.35 -0.91
N LEU A 82 -10.02 10.48 -0.09
CA LEU A 82 -11.17 9.67 -0.48
C LEU A 82 -12.37 10.53 -0.89
N PHE A 83 -12.73 11.54 -0.10
CA PHE A 83 -13.82 12.45 -0.42
C PHE A 83 -13.56 13.20 -1.73
N ARG A 84 -12.34 13.71 -1.96
CA ARG A 84 -12.02 14.38 -3.23
C ARG A 84 -12.15 13.42 -4.42
N TYR A 85 -11.65 12.19 -4.29
CA TYR A 85 -11.75 11.17 -5.34
C TYR A 85 -13.21 10.82 -5.66
N LEU A 86 -14.03 10.53 -4.63
CA LEU A 86 -15.45 10.21 -4.78
C LEU A 86 -16.24 11.39 -5.37
N MET A 87 -15.97 12.63 -4.93
CA MET A 87 -16.59 13.84 -5.48
C MET A 87 -16.24 14.06 -6.96
N THR A 88 -14.99 13.79 -7.36
CA THR A 88 -14.62 13.86 -8.78
C THR A 88 -15.26 12.72 -9.58
N SER A 89 -15.26 11.49 -9.08
CA SER A 89 -15.84 10.32 -9.77
C SER A 89 -17.35 10.43 -9.95
N THR A 90 -18.07 11.02 -8.99
CA THR A 90 -19.53 11.19 -9.03
C THR A 90 -19.98 12.36 -9.90
N ARG A 91 -19.14 13.38 -10.13
CA ARG A 91 -19.46 14.47 -11.06
C ARG A 91 -19.53 13.98 -12.51
N PHE A 92 -18.74 12.96 -12.88
CA PHE A 92 -18.76 12.40 -14.23
C PHE A 92 -19.95 11.47 -14.52
N THR A 93 -20.71 11.03 -13.50
CA THR A 93 -21.87 10.16 -13.69
C THR A 93 -23.21 10.92 -13.76
N LYS A 94 -23.22 12.23 -13.48
CA LYS A 94 -24.43 13.08 -13.51
C LYS A 94 -24.61 13.89 -14.80
N GLU A 95 -23.72 13.75 -15.79
CA GLU A 95 -23.81 14.44 -17.08
C GLU A 95 -24.18 13.49 -18.25
N LYS A 96 -25.17 12.62 -18.05
CA LYS A 96 -25.78 11.83 -19.14
C LYS A 96 -27.29 11.96 -19.14
#